data_AF-A0A917R1U9-F1
#
_entry.id   AF-A0A917R1U9-F1
#
_cell.length_a   1.000
_cell.length_b   1.000
_cell.length_c   1.000
_cell.angle_alpha   90.00
_cell.angle_beta   90.00
_cell.angle_gamma   90.00
#
_symmetry.space_group_name_H-M   'P 1'
#
loop_
_entity.id
_entity.type
_entity.pdbx_description
1 polymer ?
#
loop_
_entity_poly.entity_id
_entity_poly.type
_entity_poly.pdbx_seq_one_letter_code
_entity_poly.pdbx_strand_id
1 'polypeptide(L)'
;MSDAAQPTAAEVRAAAEAIKAALDRHLAAVERRSGEDDPAVYEAFNELASAAEEYDELLYDRYDEVTPFEIPGTEDTLPPYTGPEEPNALSVLIRRDYAVVEPQRLLAQAQRVEAVEESGAAAAGFDAAAGTVHGALGVLFGEFEPDEIASRHKEFGLEEGDSTLWVTAADEPADPGEWLEAPFEQADPQRIVCRFDVSAVFDEETDDDLDESSENGLARSLGRGLDDDEDLEPLNADRLDAER
;
A
#
# COMPACT_ATOMS: atom_id res chain seq x y z
N MET A 1 31.18 -11.70 -20.77
CA MET A 1 30.33 -12.38 -19.78
C MET A 1 31.26 -12.78 -18.66
N SER A 2 31.17 -12.06 -17.54
CA SER A 2 32.10 -12.18 -16.42
C SER A 2 31.91 -13.53 -15.75
N ASP A 3 33.00 -14.28 -15.65
CA ASP A 3 33.13 -15.51 -14.87
C ASP A 3 33.12 -15.12 -13.38
N ALA A 4 31.94 -14.83 -12.84
CA ALA A 4 31.77 -14.66 -11.40
C ALA A 4 31.85 -16.04 -10.76
N ALA A 5 32.84 -16.25 -9.90
CA ALA A 5 33.02 -17.52 -9.19
C ALA A 5 31.75 -17.82 -8.38
N GLN A 6 31.13 -18.96 -8.66
CA GLN A 6 29.95 -19.43 -7.94
C GLN A 6 30.28 -19.60 -6.45
N PRO A 7 29.42 -19.13 -5.53
CA PRO A 7 29.66 -19.24 -4.10
C PRO A 7 29.79 -20.70 -3.67
N THR A 8 30.63 -20.95 -2.68
CA THR A 8 30.93 -22.28 -2.17
C THR A 8 29.92 -22.71 -1.11
N ALA A 9 29.74 -24.02 -0.93
CA ALA A 9 28.92 -24.55 0.16
C ALA A 9 29.45 -24.17 1.56
N ALA A 10 30.72 -23.74 1.68
CA ALA A 10 31.26 -23.22 2.93
C ALA A 10 30.76 -21.80 3.22
N GLU A 11 30.67 -20.94 2.21
CA GLU A 11 30.14 -19.59 2.31
C GLU A 11 28.64 -19.61 2.66
N VAL A 12 27.84 -20.45 2.01
CA VAL A 12 26.41 -20.62 2.35
C VAL A 12 26.23 -21.06 3.81
N ARG A 13 27.06 -21.99 4.30
CA ARG A 13 27.02 -22.40 5.72
C ARG A 13 27.47 -21.29 6.66
N ALA A 14 28.45 -20.48 6.28
CA ALA A 14 28.90 -19.35 7.07
C ALA A 14 27.79 -18.29 7.20
N ALA A 15 27.10 -17.97 6.10
CA ALA A 15 25.96 -17.06 6.10
C ALA A 15 24.78 -17.61 6.94
N ALA A 16 24.50 -18.91 6.88
CA ALA A 16 23.50 -19.53 7.76
C ALA A 16 23.86 -19.39 9.26
N GLU A 17 25.15 -19.49 9.62
CA GLU A 17 25.59 -19.24 10.99
C GLU A 17 25.53 -17.73 11.35
N ALA A 18 25.74 -16.84 10.38
CA ALA A 18 25.63 -15.40 10.58
C ALA A 18 24.18 -14.98 10.92
N ILE A 19 23.17 -15.53 10.22
CA ILE A 19 21.75 -15.31 10.58
C ILE A 19 21.49 -15.76 12.02
N LYS A 20 21.90 -16.98 12.40
CA LYS A 20 21.68 -17.48 13.77
C LYS A 20 22.27 -16.53 14.81
N ALA A 21 23.51 -16.10 14.59
CA ALA A 21 24.17 -15.16 15.48
C ALA A 21 23.51 -13.77 15.49
N ALA A 22 22.92 -13.32 14.38
CA ALA A 22 22.16 -12.08 14.32
C ALA A 22 20.80 -12.20 15.04
N LEU A 23 20.14 -13.35 14.92
CA LEU A 23 18.89 -13.64 15.63
C LEU A 23 19.09 -13.64 17.14
N ASP A 24 20.17 -14.28 17.61
CA ASP A 24 20.53 -14.29 19.04
C ASP A 24 20.82 -12.86 19.55
N ARG A 25 21.50 -12.03 18.75
CA ARG A 25 21.76 -10.61 19.09
C ARG A 25 20.48 -9.79 19.14
N HIS A 26 19.61 -9.96 18.16
CA HIS A 26 18.32 -9.29 18.11
C HIS A 26 17.45 -9.66 19.31
N LEU A 27 17.34 -10.96 19.64
CA LEU A 27 16.62 -11.40 20.83
C LEU A 27 17.20 -10.80 22.11
N ALA A 28 18.54 -10.82 22.25
CA ALA A 28 19.20 -10.22 23.41
C ALA A 28 19.03 -8.69 23.50
N ALA A 29 18.81 -8.00 22.39
CA ALA A 29 18.47 -6.57 22.38
C ALA A 29 17.02 -6.36 22.84
N VAL A 30 16.08 -7.15 22.32
CA VAL A 30 14.66 -7.11 22.70
C VAL A 30 14.47 -7.40 24.20
N GLU A 31 15.16 -8.41 24.74
CA GLU A 31 15.09 -8.75 26.17
C GLU A 31 15.63 -7.67 27.09
N ARG A 32 16.53 -6.80 26.59
CA ARG A 32 17.14 -5.70 27.34
C ARG A 32 16.53 -4.33 27.04
N ARG A 33 15.47 -4.27 26.23
CA ARG A 33 14.90 -3.00 25.77
C ARG A 33 14.45 -2.12 26.92
N SER A 34 14.72 -0.84 26.80
CA SER A 34 14.43 0.20 27.79
C SER A 34 13.17 1.01 27.48
N GLY A 35 12.53 0.76 26.33
CA GLY A 35 11.30 1.39 25.85
C GLY A 35 10.72 0.69 24.62
N GLU A 36 9.63 1.24 24.08
CA GLU A 36 8.99 0.75 22.84
C GLU A 36 9.85 1.07 21.60
N ASP A 37 10.51 2.24 21.60
CA ASP A 37 11.42 2.71 20.54
C ASP A 37 12.90 2.63 20.95
N ASP A 38 13.37 1.45 21.35
CA ASP A 38 14.78 1.29 21.75
C ASP A 38 15.69 1.23 20.50
N PRO A 39 16.63 2.18 20.31
CA PRO A 39 17.50 2.22 19.13
C PRO A 39 18.38 0.96 19.02
N ALA A 40 18.73 0.32 20.13
CA ALA A 40 19.53 -0.90 20.10
C ALA A 40 18.77 -2.10 19.51
N VAL A 41 17.44 -2.12 19.64
CA VAL A 41 16.59 -3.14 19.00
C VAL A 41 16.53 -2.89 17.51
N TYR A 42 16.37 -1.63 17.09
CA TYR A 42 16.35 -1.25 15.68
C TYR A 42 17.67 -1.54 14.97
N GLU A 43 18.81 -1.22 15.59
CA GLU A 43 20.13 -1.56 15.05
C GLU A 43 20.29 -3.09 14.89
N ALA A 44 19.93 -3.86 15.92
CA ALA A 44 20.03 -5.33 15.86
C ALA A 44 19.06 -5.94 14.83
N PHE A 45 17.90 -5.33 14.60
CA PHE A 45 16.97 -5.71 13.55
C PHE A 45 17.59 -5.51 12.15
N ASN A 46 18.19 -4.35 11.89
CA ASN A 46 18.86 -4.09 10.60
C ASN A 46 20.03 -5.04 10.35
N GLU A 47 20.80 -5.36 11.40
CA GLU A 47 21.89 -6.35 11.30
C GLU A 47 21.37 -7.76 10.99
N LEU A 48 20.21 -8.14 11.53
CA LEU A 48 19.53 -9.40 11.21
C LEU A 48 19.01 -9.40 9.78
N ALA A 49 18.41 -8.30 9.34
CA ALA A 49 17.90 -8.16 7.99
C ALA A 49 19.02 -8.33 6.94
N SER A 50 20.11 -7.58 7.10
CA SER A 50 21.27 -7.68 6.21
C SER A 50 21.90 -9.08 6.17
N ALA A 51 21.97 -9.77 7.32
CA ALA A 51 22.49 -11.14 7.37
C ALA A 51 21.55 -12.15 6.68
N ALA A 52 20.24 -11.91 6.69
CA ALA A 52 19.26 -12.74 6.02
C ALA A 52 19.29 -12.55 4.50
N GLU A 53 19.40 -11.31 4.01
CA GLU A 53 19.62 -11.01 2.59
C GLU A 53 20.87 -11.70 2.04
N GLU A 54 22.01 -11.57 2.72
CA GLU A 54 23.27 -12.19 2.28
C GLU A 54 23.16 -13.73 2.19
N TYR A 55 22.44 -14.34 3.12
CA TYR A 55 22.21 -15.79 3.07
C TYR A 55 21.29 -16.19 1.91
N ASP A 56 20.21 -15.44 1.67
CA ASP A 56 19.26 -15.73 0.60
C ASP A 56 19.92 -15.60 -0.77
N GLU A 57 20.73 -14.55 -0.99
CA GLU A 57 21.54 -14.38 -2.19
C GLU A 57 22.49 -15.57 -2.42
N LEU A 58 23.26 -15.96 -1.38
CA LEU A 58 24.19 -17.09 -1.49
C LEU A 58 23.49 -18.43 -1.67
N LEU A 59 22.30 -18.60 -1.08
CA LEU A 59 21.47 -19.79 -1.22
C LEU A 59 20.95 -19.92 -2.65
N TYR A 60 20.43 -18.83 -3.21
CA TYR A 60 19.95 -18.75 -4.58
C TYR A 60 21.09 -18.99 -5.57
N ASP A 61 22.19 -18.26 -5.45
CA ASP A 61 23.34 -18.38 -6.36
C ASP A 61 23.88 -19.81 -6.42
N ARG A 62 23.88 -20.54 -5.30
CA ARG A 62 24.47 -21.87 -5.21
C ARG A 62 23.49 -23.01 -5.47
N TYR A 63 22.25 -22.88 -5.03
CA TYR A 63 21.28 -23.97 -5.01
C TYR A 63 20.01 -23.69 -5.81
N ASP A 64 19.83 -22.47 -6.34
CA ASP A 64 18.63 -22.03 -7.06
C ASP A 64 17.37 -22.16 -6.19
N GLU A 65 17.54 -21.94 -4.88
CA GLU A 65 16.50 -22.02 -3.86
C GLU A 65 16.41 -20.68 -3.12
N VAL A 66 15.21 -20.34 -2.65
CA VAL A 66 14.90 -19.09 -1.95
C VAL A 66 14.28 -19.42 -0.59
N THR A 67 14.54 -18.59 0.41
CA THR A 67 13.91 -18.74 1.72
C THR A 67 12.44 -18.28 1.68
N PRO A 68 11.53 -18.92 2.45
CA PRO A 68 10.12 -18.53 2.46
C PRO A 68 9.84 -17.28 3.32
N PHE A 69 10.88 -16.57 3.79
CA PHE A 69 10.75 -15.41 4.67
C PHE A 69 11.10 -14.14 3.89
N GLU A 70 10.18 -13.19 3.83
CA GLU A 70 10.44 -11.88 3.26
C GLU A 70 10.86 -10.91 4.36
N ILE A 71 11.90 -10.12 4.08
CA ILE A 71 12.28 -8.99 4.93
C ILE A 71 11.41 -7.82 4.47
N PRO A 72 10.62 -7.19 5.35
CA PRO A 72 9.91 -5.97 5.00
C PRO A 72 10.92 -4.95 4.44
N GLY A 73 10.81 -4.64 3.15
CA GLY A 73 11.84 -3.89 2.42
C GLY A 73 12.07 -2.50 3.02
N THR A 74 13.34 -2.16 3.23
CA THR A 74 13.73 -0.80 3.66
C THR A 74 13.59 0.26 2.56
N GLU A 75 13.42 -0.16 1.30
CA GLU A 75 13.19 0.76 0.16
C GLU A 75 11.73 1.21 0.02
N ASP A 76 10.77 0.42 0.49
CA ASP A 76 9.34 0.78 0.48
C ASP A 76 8.87 1.48 1.76
N THR A 77 9.70 1.43 2.82
CA THR A 77 9.41 2.10 4.09
C THR A 77 9.92 3.54 4.08
N LEU A 78 9.00 4.48 4.23
CA LEU A 78 9.34 5.89 4.45
C LEU A 78 10.24 6.05 5.68
N PRO A 79 11.17 7.03 5.68
CA PRO A 79 11.99 7.30 6.86
C PRO A 79 11.12 7.64 8.08
N PRO A 80 11.61 7.43 9.32
CA PRO A 80 10.85 7.75 10.52
C PRO A 80 10.34 9.19 10.51
N TYR A 81 9.08 9.38 10.92
CA TYR A 81 8.47 10.71 11.00
C TYR A 81 9.23 11.60 11.99
N THR A 82 9.62 12.79 11.55
CA THR A 82 10.36 13.77 12.38
C THR A 82 9.59 15.07 12.61
N GLY A 83 8.34 15.14 12.16
CA GLY A 83 7.49 16.32 12.33
C GLY A 83 6.88 16.45 13.75
N PRO A 84 6.04 17.49 13.97
CA PRO A 84 5.41 17.71 15.28
C PRO A 84 4.43 16.59 15.66
N GLU A 85 4.31 16.30 16.96
CA GLU A 85 3.32 15.35 17.51
C GLU A 85 1.87 15.81 17.25
N GLU A 86 1.62 17.12 17.29
CA GLU A 86 0.32 17.74 17.02
C GLU A 86 0.42 18.69 15.82
N PRO A 87 0.26 18.21 14.57
CA PRO A 87 0.32 19.06 13.38
C PRO A 87 -0.90 20.00 13.32
N ASN A 88 -0.65 21.28 13.02
CA ASN A 88 -1.69 22.31 12.92
C ASN A 88 -2.19 22.53 11.48
N ALA A 89 -1.46 22.00 10.49
CA ALA A 89 -1.74 22.09 9.07
C ALA A 89 -1.29 20.80 8.37
N LEU A 90 -2.00 20.42 7.31
CA LEU A 90 -1.74 19.20 6.55
C LEU A 90 -1.84 19.48 5.05
N SER A 91 -1.03 18.76 4.26
CA SER A 91 -1.14 18.69 2.81
C SER A 91 -1.42 17.26 2.38
N VAL A 92 -2.28 17.09 1.37
CA VAL A 92 -2.63 15.77 0.81
C VAL A 92 -2.16 15.73 -0.64
N LEU A 93 -1.28 14.78 -0.95
CA LEU A 93 -0.75 14.55 -2.28
C LEU A 93 -1.35 13.25 -2.80
N ILE A 94 -1.97 13.30 -3.98
CA ILE A 94 -2.67 12.17 -4.57
C ILE A 94 -2.09 11.89 -5.94
N ARG A 95 -1.64 10.65 -6.14
CA ARG A 95 -1.38 10.07 -7.46
C ARG A 95 -2.54 9.14 -7.80
N ARG A 96 -3.16 9.35 -8.96
CA ARG A 96 -4.18 8.46 -9.54
C ARG A 96 -3.73 8.12 -10.95
N ASP A 97 -3.56 6.83 -11.22
CA ASP A 97 -3.17 6.35 -12.53
C ASP A 97 -4.44 5.99 -13.32
N TYR A 98 -4.45 6.26 -14.63
CA TYR A 98 -5.56 5.91 -15.52
C TYR A 98 -5.06 5.30 -16.82
N ALA A 99 -5.72 4.25 -17.27
CA ALA A 99 -5.58 3.72 -18.62
C ALA A 99 -6.66 4.29 -19.54
N VAL A 100 -6.27 4.76 -20.74
CA VAL A 100 -7.25 5.19 -21.76
C VAL A 100 -7.74 3.97 -22.54
N VAL A 101 -8.86 3.40 -22.10
CA VAL A 101 -9.43 2.17 -22.68
C VAL A 101 -10.42 2.44 -23.81
N GLU A 102 -11.12 3.58 -23.78
CA GLU A 102 -12.06 3.99 -24.84
C GLU A 102 -11.71 5.38 -25.41
N PRO A 103 -10.66 5.49 -26.26
CA PRO A 103 -10.23 6.77 -26.83
C PRO A 103 -11.34 7.55 -27.58
N GLN A 104 -12.25 6.83 -28.23
CA GLN A 104 -13.37 7.45 -28.96
C GLN A 104 -14.39 8.10 -28.04
N ARG A 105 -14.62 7.51 -26.85
CA ARG A 105 -15.50 8.08 -25.83
C ARG A 105 -14.89 9.35 -25.26
N LEU A 106 -13.60 9.32 -24.95
CA LEU A 106 -12.82 10.48 -24.50
C LEU A 106 -12.94 11.65 -25.48
N LEU A 107 -12.73 11.38 -26.77
CA LEU A 107 -12.85 12.38 -27.83
C LEU A 107 -14.27 12.96 -27.95
N ALA A 108 -15.29 12.09 -27.87
CA ALA A 108 -16.68 12.52 -27.92
C ALA A 108 -17.08 13.39 -26.72
N GLN A 109 -16.50 13.15 -25.53
CA GLN A 109 -16.73 14.00 -24.35
C GLN A 109 -16.08 15.37 -24.52
N ALA A 110 -14.82 15.43 -24.95
CA ALA A 110 -14.14 16.71 -25.20
C ALA A 110 -14.89 17.57 -26.23
N GLN A 111 -15.34 16.96 -27.33
CA GLN A 111 -16.14 17.66 -28.34
C GLN A 111 -17.47 18.21 -27.78
N ARG A 112 -18.09 17.50 -26.82
CA ARG A 112 -19.30 17.99 -26.16
C ARG A 112 -19.02 19.22 -25.29
N VAL A 113 -17.90 19.24 -24.58
CA VAL A 113 -17.47 20.39 -23.77
C VAL A 113 -17.20 21.59 -24.68
N GLU A 114 -16.37 21.42 -25.70
CA GLU A 114 -16.02 22.49 -26.65
C GLU A 114 -17.25 23.06 -27.37
N ALA A 115 -18.22 22.21 -27.77
CA ALA A 115 -19.45 22.66 -28.42
C ALA A 115 -20.34 23.54 -27.52
N VAL A 116 -20.29 23.32 -26.20
CA VAL A 116 -20.98 24.15 -25.20
C VAL A 116 -20.25 25.49 -25.06
N GLU A 117 -18.93 25.50 -25.04
CA GLU A 117 -18.11 26.71 -24.95
C GLU A 117 -18.19 27.61 -26.20
N GLU A 118 -18.17 27.00 -27.40
CA GLU A 118 -18.28 27.72 -28.68
C GLU A 118 -19.62 28.46 -28.83
N SER A 119 -20.66 28.00 -28.12
CA SER A 119 -21.97 28.64 -28.05
C SER A 119 -22.01 29.87 -27.11
N GLY A 120 -20.93 30.14 -26.35
CA GLY A 120 -20.86 31.15 -25.28
C GLY A 120 -19.90 32.33 -25.49
N ALA A 121 -18.70 32.13 -26.07
CA ALA A 121 -17.77 33.21 -26.47
C ALA A 121 -16.58 32.67 -27.30
N ALA A 122 -15.95 33.56 -28.08
CA ALA A 122 -14.92 33.23 -29.08
C ALA A 122 -13.67 32.52 -28.51
N ALA A 123 -13.39 31.33 -29.06
CA ALA A 123 -12.25 30.48 -28.73
C ALA A 123 -10.91 31.23 -28.87
N ALA A 124 -10.23 31.44 -27.75
CA ALA A 124 -8.84 31.90 -27.74
C ALA A 124 -7.92 30.72 -27.41
N GLY A 125 -7.56 29.97 -28.46
CA GLY A 125 -6.25 29.35 -28.65
C GLY A 125 -5.93 28.08 -27.86
N PHE A 126 -6.04 26.92 -28.52
CA PHE A 126 -5.04 25.84 -28.48
C PHE A 126 -5.22 24.87 -29.69
N ASP A 127 -5.29 25.40 -30.91
CA ASP A 127 -5.52 24.57 -32.11
C ASP A 127 -4.22 24.02 -32.71
N ALA A 128 -3.72 22.95 -32.11
CA ALA A 128 -2.79 22.02 -32.76
C ALA A 128 -3.07 20.55 -32.40
N ALA A 129 -3.85 20.29 -31.35
CA ALA A 129 -4.21 18.95 -30.87
C ALA A 129 -5.72 18.65 -30.98
N ALA A 130 -6.50 19.53 -31.62
CA ALA A 130 -7.94 19.36 -31.78
C ALA A 130 -8.25 18.01 -32.45
N GLY A 131 -9.13 17.22 -31.83
CA GLY A 131 -9.47 15.87 -32.29
C GLY A 131 -8.44 14.78 -32.01
N THR A 132 -7.39 15.06 -31.21
CA THR A 132 -6.45 14.04 -30.71
C THR A 132 -6.78 13.66 -29.27
N VAL A 133 -6.40 12.44 -28.85
CA VAL A 133 -6.57 11.96 -27.47
C VAL A 133 -5.89 12.90 -26.46
N HIS A 134 -4.69 13.37 -26.78
CA HIS A 134 -3.96 14.33 -25.97
C HIS A 134 -4.71 15.66 -25.82
N GLY A 135 -5.28 16.19 -26.91
CA GLY A 135 -6.11 17.40 -26.86
C GLY A 135 -7.36 17.19 -26.00
N ALA A 136 -8.03 16.05 -26.14
CA ALA A 136 -9.20 15.69 -25.34
C ALA A 136 -8.90 15.60 -23.84
N LEU A 137 -7.75 15.07 -23.45
CA LEU A 137 -7.30 15.08 -22.05
C LEU A 137 -7.15 16.52 -21.53
N GLY A 138 -6.51 17.39 -22.31
CA GLY A 138 -6.35 18.80 -21.93
C GLY A 138 -7.68 19.54 -21.72
N VAL A 139 -8.68 19.27 -22.58
CA VAL A 139 -10.03 19.84 -22.44
C VAL A 139 -10.71 19.32 -21.18
N LEU A 140 -10.71 18.02 -20.94
CA LEU A 140 -11.42 17.43 -19.80
C LEU A 140 -10.80 17.82 -18.45
N PHE A 141 -9.47 17.77 -18.33
CA PHE A 141 -8.77 18.19 -17.10
C PHE A 141 -8.72 19.71 -16.91
N GLY A 142 -9.09 20.48 -17.93
CA GLY A 142 -9.28 21.93 -17.84
C GLY A 142 -10.69 22.32 -17.37
N GLU A 143 -11.72 21.56 -17.76
CA GLU A 143 -13.13 21.85 -17.44
C GLU A 143 -13.60 21.19 -16.13
N PHE A 144 -13.19 19.96 -15.85
CA PHE A 144 -13.69 19.19 -14.72
C PHE A 144 -12.72 19.16 -13.55
N GLU A 145 -13.26 19.18 -12.34
CA GLU A 145 -12.47 18.99 -11.12
C GLU A 145 -11.88 17.57 -11.07
N PRO A 146 -10.69 17.38 -10.49
CA PRO A 146 -10.05 16.06 -10.41
C PRO A 146 -10.92 14.98 -9.75
N ASP A 147 -11.72 15.35 -8.74
CA ASP A 147 -12.63 14.41 -8.06
C ASP A 147 -13.87 14.08 -8.89
N GLU A 148 -14.33 15.00 -9.74
CA GLU A 148 -15.39 14.69 -10.71
C GLU A 148 -14.88 13.69 -11.74
N ILE A 149 -13.67 13.89 -12.27
CA ILE A 149 -13.04 12.95 -13.19
C ILE A 149 -12.87 11.58 -12.53
N ALA A 150 -12.41 11.54 -11.27
CA ALA A 150 -12.27 10.29 -10.52
C ALA A 150 -13.61 9.56 -10.36
N SER A 151 -14.68 10.28 -9.96
CA SER A 151 -15.99 9.65 -9.76
C SER A 151 -16.66 9.14 -11.05
N ARG A 152 -16.31 9.73 -12.21
CA ARG A 152 -16.96 9.47 -13.51
C ARG A 152 -15.96 8.98 -14.57
N HIS A 153 -14.82 8.42 -14.17
CA HIS A 153 -13.72 8.05 -15.07
C HIS A 153 -14.16 7.15 -16.25
N LYS A 154 -15.06 6.20 -16.00
CA LYS A 154 -15.65 5.31 -17.02
C LYS A 154 -16.45 6.08 -18.08
N GLU A 155 -17.11 7.18 -17.73
CA GLU A 155 -17.84 8.03 -18.68
C GLU A 155 -16.92 8.77 -19.65
N PHE A 156 -15.65 8.96 -19.25
CA PHE A 156 -14.60 9.55 -20.07
C PHE A 156 -13.81 8.51 -20.87
N GLY A 157 -14.10 7.22 -20.69
CA GLY A 157 -13.37 6.15 -21.37
C GLY A 157 -12.02 5.85 -20.73
N LEU A 158 -11.89 6.18 -19.44
CA LEU A 158 -10.75 5.88 -18.60
C LEU A 158 -11.07 4.66 -17.73
N GLU A 159 -10.06 3.87 -17.45
CA GLU A 159 -10.05 2.80 -16.46
C GLU A 159 -9.07 3.20 -15.35
N GLU A 160 -9.50 3.10 -14.10
CA GLU A 160 -8.68 3.44 -12.93
C GLU A 160 -7.57 2.40 -12.75
N GLY A 161 -6.35 2.87 -12.53
CA GLY A 161 -5.19 2.06 -12.19
C GLY A 161 -4.83 2.21 -10.72
N ASP A 162 -3.55 2.05 -10.40
CA ASP A 162 -3.09 2.22 -9.02
C ASP A 162 -3.26 3.66 -8.53
N SER A 163 -3.46 3.81 -7.23
CA SER A 163 -3.49 5.12 -6.59
C SER A 163 -2.65 5.13 -5.31
N THR A 164 -2.06 6.30 -5.05
CA THR A 164 -1.28 6.54 -3.84
C THR A 164 -1.71 7.88 -3.22
N LEU A 165 -2.01 7.87 -1.94
CA LEU A 165 -2.33 9.06 -1.15
C LEU A 165 -1.30 9.26 -0.04
N TRP A 166 -0.65 10.42 -0.03
CA TRP A 166 0.26 10.84 1.03
C TRP A 166 -0.35 12.00 1.82
N VAL A 167 -0.29 11.89 3.15
CA VAL A 167 -0.64 12.97 4.07
C VAL A 167 0.63 13.48 4.71
N THR A 168 0.95 14.76 4.50
CA THR A 168 2.15 15.39 5.05
C THR A 168 1.79 16.46 6.07
N ALA A 169 2.57 16.55 7.15
CA ALA A 169 2.46 17.63 8.12
C ALA A 169 3.17 18.89 7.63
N ALA A 170 2.50 20.03 7.77
CA ALA A 170 3.07 21.35 7.51
C ALA A 170 3.20 22.15 8.80
N ASP A 171 4.21 23.02 8.87
CA ASP A 171 4.44 23.87 10.04
C ASP A 171 3.48 25.08 10.08
N GLU A 172 3.06 25.57 8.91
CA GLU A 172 2.15 26.69 8.73
C GLU A 172 1.10 26.37 7.64
N PRO A 173 -0.13 26.91 7.74
CA PRO A 173 -1.14 26.78 6.69
C PRO A 173 -0.75 27.57 5.43
N ALA A 174 -1.08 27.03 4.25
CA ALA A 174 -0.85 27.73 2.98
C ALA A 174 -1.71 28.99 2.84
N ASP A 175 -1.18 30.01 2.18
CA ASP A 175 -1.91 31.25 1.91
C ASP A 175 -2.98 31.02 0.83
N PRO A 176 -4.23 31.50 1.02
CA PRO A 176 -5.28 31.33 0.03
C PRO A 176 -4.92 31.94 -1.33
N GLY A 177 -4.97 31.13 -2.39
CA GLY A 177 -4.71 31.56 -3.76
C GLY A 177 -3.23 31.61 -4.15
N GLU A 178 -2.33 31.12 -3.30
CA GLU A 178 -0.93 30.87 -3.67
C GLU A 178 -0.85 29.74 -4.70
N TRP A 179 -0.14 29.98 -5.80
CA TRP A 179 0.13 28.97 -6.81
C TRP A 179 1.44 28.27 -6.46
N LEU A 180 1.37 27.00 -6.12
CA LEU A 180 2.55 26.17 -5.92
C LEU A 180 3.15 25.84 -7.30
N GLU A 181 4.34 26.36 -7.60
CA GLU A 181 5.00 26.09 -8.89
C GLU A 181 5.42 24.62 -9.05
N ALA A 182 5.76 23.94 -7.94
CA ALA A 182 6.19 22.54 -7.93
C ALA A 182 5.63 21.79 -6.69
N PRO A 183 4.31 21.54 -6.63
CA PRO A 183 3.62 21.04 -5.43
C PRO A 183 4.10 19.65 -4.98
N PHE A 184 4.67 18.86 -5.90
CA PHE A 184 5.14 17.50 -5.62
C PHE A 184 6.64 17.41 -5.32
N GLU A 185 7.43 18.45 -5.62
CA GLU A 185 8.88 18.46 -5.32
C GLU A 185 9.20 18.82 -3.86
N GLN A 186 8.24 19.43 -3.17
CA GLN A 186 8.40 19.95 -1.80
C GLN A 186 8.09 18.91 -0.71
N ALA A 187 7.60 17.73 -1.09
CA ALA A 187 7.21 16.71 -0.12
C ALA A 187 8.46 16.07 0.51
N ASP A 188 8.75 16.44 1.76
CA ASP A 188 9.77 15.81 2.59
C ASP A 188 9.29 14.43 3.05
N PRO A 189 9.97 13.32 2.67
CA PRO A 189 9.59 11.98 3.09
C PRO A 189 9.52 11.80 4.61
N GLN A 190 10.28 12.58 5.38
CA GLN A 190 10.28 12.53 6.86
C GLN A 190 9.07 13.24 7.48
N ARG A 191 8.27 13.96 6.69
CA ARG A 191 7.04 14.66 7.11
C ARG A 191 5.77 13.92 6.71
N ILE A 192 5.87 12.76 6.07
CA ILE A 192 4.71 11.94 5.73
C ILE A 192 4.18 11.30 7.00
N VAL A 193 2.95 11.67 7.36
CA VAL A 193 2.20 11.13 8.49
C VAL A 193 1.59 9.78 8.12
N CYS A 194 1.02 9.68 6.91
CA CYS A 194 0.39 8.46 6.42
C CYS A 194 0.60 8.32 4.91
N ARG A 195 0.76 7.07 4.46
CA ARG A 195 0.75 6.65 3.06
C ARG A 195 -0.29 5.55 2.89
N PHE A 196 -1.16 5.72 1.90
CA PHE A 196 -2.12 4.70 1.48
C PHE A 196 -1.83 4.35 0.03
N ASP A 197 -1.61 3.08 -0.25
CA ASP A 197 -1.48 2.57 -1.61
C ASP A 197 -2.65 1.63 -1.89
N VAL A 198 -3.32 1.86 -3.00
CA VAL A 198 -4.39 1.00 -3.51
C VAL A 198 -3.95 0.51 -4.88
N SER A 199 -3.89 -0.80 -5.06
CA SER A 199 -3.55 -1.40 -6.34
C SER A 199 -4.79 -1.91 -7.03
N ALA A 200 -4.96 -1.54 -8.30
CA ALA A 200 -6.12 -1.96 -9.09
C ALA A 200 -6.19 -3.49 -9.26
N VAL A 201 -5.05 -4.19 -9.20
CA VAL A 201 -5.00 -5.67 -9.30
C VAL A 201 -5.62 -6.37 -8.10
N PHE A 202 -5.54 -5.76 -6.92
CA PHE A 202 -6.04 -6.35 -5.67
C PHE A 202 -7.40 -5.77 -5.25
N ASP A 203 -7.79 -4.63 -5.80
CA ASP A 203 -9.07 -3.98 -5.52
C ASP A 203 -10.26 -4.76 -6.15
N GLU A 204 -10.06 -5.36 -7.33
CA GLU A 204 -11.08 -6.15 -8.04
C GLU A 204 -11.57 -7.40 -7.29
N GLU A 205 -10.83 -7.90 -6.28
CA GLU A 205 -11.22 -9.09 -5.50
C GLU A 205 -12.22 -8.79 -4.35
N THR A 206 -12.43 -7.52 -3.98
CA THR A 206 -13.17 -7.17 -2.74
C THR A 206 -14.64 -6.80 -2.96
N ASP A 207 -15.06 -6.58 -4.22
CA ASP A 207 -16.39 -6.01 -4.54
C ASP A 207 -17.55 -7.03 -4.57
N ASP A 208 -17.30 -8.34 -4.40
CA ASP A 208 -18.32 -9.39 -4.57
C ASP A 208 -18.93 -10.00 -3.27
N ASP A 209 -18.48 -9.65 -2.05
CA ASP A 209 -18.87 -10.40 -0.83
C ASP A 209 -19.29 -9.58 0.42
N LEU A 210 -19.68 -8.31 0.28
CA LEU A 210 -20.20 -7.52 1.42
C LEU A 210 -21.66 -7.08 1.21
N ASP A 211 -22.56 -8.04 1.03
CA ASP A 211 -23.95 -7.84 1.42
C ASP A 211 -24.52 -9.11 2.08
N GLU A 212 -25.30 -8.89 3.15
CA GLU A 212 -26.10 -9.85 3.93
C GLU A 212 -25.46 -10.56 5.15
N SER A 213 -25.61 -9.88 6.30
CA SER A 213 -26.03 -10.44 7.61
C SER A 213 -25.03 -11.26 8.47
N SER A 214 -24.64 -10.70 9.61
CA SER A 214 -24.88 -11.33 10.93
C SER A 214 -24.45 -10.43 12.09
N GLU A 215 -25.44 -9.79 12.69
CA GLU A 215 -25.40 -9.31 14.06
C GLU A 215 -25.28 -10.51 15.03
N ASN A 216 -24.10 -10.80 15.59
CA ASN A 216 -23.92 -11.32 16.97
C ASN A 216 -22.48 -11.73 17.24
N GLY A 217 -21.86 -11.23 18.32
CA GLY A 217 -20.65 -11.87 18.83
C GLY A 217 -19.80 -11.13 19.86
N LEU A 218 -20.12 -9.89 20.24
CA LEU A 218 -19.46 -9.26 21.39
C LEU A 218 -20.08 -9.79 22.69
N ALA A 219 -19.46 -10.81 23.29
CA ALA A 219 -19.08 -10.84 24.71
C ALA A 219 -18.74 -12.25 25.25
N ARG A 220 -17.52 -12.34 25.83
CA ARG A 220 -17.09 -13.08 27.04
C ARG A 220 -15.85 -13.94 26.77
N SER A 221 -14.68 -13.44 27.14
CA SER A 221 -14.09 -13.55 28.49
C SER A 221 -13.17 -14.78 28.61
N LEU A 222 -11.88 -14.49 28.63
CA LEU A 222 -10.86 -15.05 29.55
C LEU A 222 -11.00 -16.53 29.98
N GLY A 223 -9.97 -17.32 29.66
CA GLY A 223 -9.44 -18.30 30.62
C GLY A 223 -9.29 -19.75 30.15
N ARG A 224 -8.07 -20.07 29.69
CA ARG A 224 -7.24 -21.19 30.16
C ARG A 224 -7.90 -22.57 30.37
N GLY A 225 -7.56 -23.50 29.47
CA GLY A 225 -6.85 -24.73 29.85
C GLY A 225 -7.63 -26.06 29.85
N LEU A 226 -6.91 -27.05 29.31
CA LEU A 226 -6.88 -28.49 29.65
C LEU A 226 -7.77 -29.46 28.86
N ASP A 227 -7.04 -30.27 28.08
CA ASP A 227 -7.00 -31.74 28.05
C ASP A 227 -8.09 -32.55 27.35
N ASP A 228 -7.59 -33.31 26.37
CA ASP A 228 -7.74 -34.74 26.12
C ASP A 228 -9.12 -35.40 25.95
N ASP A 229 -9.22 -36.00 24.77
CA ASP A 229 -9.63 -37.37 24.47
C ASP A 229 -11.11 -37.80 24.48
N GLU A 230 -11.45 -38.30 23.29
CA GLU A 230 -12.12 -39.56 22.99
C GLU A 230 -13.65 -39.74 23.17
N ASP A 231 -14.20 -40.29 22.07
CA ASP A 231 -15.33 -41.22 21.97
C ASP A 231 -16.78 -40.71 21.87
N LEU A 232 -17.23 -40.64 20.59
CA LEU A 232 -18.30 -41.47 19.98
C LEU A 232 -19.40 -41.98 20.95
N GLU A 233 -20.70 -41.70 20.77
CA GLU A 233 -21.58 -42.23 19.72
C GLU A 233 -22.97 -41.54 19.75
N PRO A 234 -23.77 -41.62 18.66
CA PRO A 234 -25.03 -40.88 18.53
C PRO A 234 -26.19 -41.49 19.32
N LEU A 235 -27.02 -40.58 19.85
CA LEU A 235 -28.20 -40.81 20.66
C LEU A 235 -29.25 -41.65 19.93
N ASN A 236 -29.55 -42.85 20.47
CA ASN A 236 -30.79 -43.55 20.15
C ASN A 236 -31.92 -43.03 21.04
N ALA A 237 -33.02 -42.69 20.36
CA ALA A 237 -34.23 -42.12 20.88
C ALA A 237 -34.99 -43.06 21.82
N ASP A 238 -35.75 -42.38 22.69
CA ASP A 238 -36.90 -42.85 23.44
C ASP A 238 -36.67 -43.98 24.43
N ARG A 239 -37.05 -43.71 25.69
CA ARG A 239 -38.33 -44.22 26.21
C ARG A 239 -38.41 -44.09 27.74
N LEU A 240 -39.37 -43.26 28.14
CA LEU A 240 -40.25 -43.36 29.31
C LEU A 240 -39.67 -43.15 30.72
N ASP A 241 -40.29 -42.19 31.39
CA ASP A 241 -40.91 -42.31 32.71
C ASP A 241 -40.16 -43.09 33.79
N ALA A 242 -39.74 -42.39 34.84
CA ALA A 242 -40.52 -42.38 36.08
C ALA A 242 -39.71 -41.70 37.20
N GLU A 243 -40.34 -40.67 37.78
CA GLU A 243 -40.52 -40.48 39.22
C GLU A 243 -39.35 -40.80 40.15
N ARG A 244 -38.71 -39.75 40.68
CA ARG A 244 -38.81 -39.46 42.12
C ARG A 244 -38.44 -38.03 42.49
#